data_AF-A0A2D6MH35-F1
#
_entry.id   AF-A0A2D6MH35-F1
#
_cell.length_a   1.000
_cell.length_b   1.000
_cell.length_c   1.000
_cell.angle_alpha   90.00
_cell.angle_beta   90.00
_cell.angle_gamma   90.00
#
_symmetry.space_group_name_H-M   'P 1'
#
loop_
_entity.id
_entity.type
_entity.pdbx_description
1 polymer ?
#
loop_
_entity_poly.entity_id
_entity_poly.type
_entity_poly.pdbx_seq_one_letter_code
_entity_poly.pdbx_strand_id
1 'polypeptide(L)'
;MIASIFLYAAIGITVEIVFNAFRIYFSKNDRDLSLKGSASIWMLPIYGFGLTYGLDFIFYTMSLISGGSLLRWVSYPFWVWAAELIIGLPTKRKLWDYSDIKYNWKGVISFQHYPAWMLFGIAIETLRPYTDGILL
;
A
#
# COMPACT_ATOMS: atom_id res chain seq x y z
N MET A 1 1.67 19.10 -7.73
CA MET A 1 1.57 17.92 -8.64
C MET A 1 2.84 17.06 -8.61
N ILE A 2 4.01 17.52 -9.06
CA ILE A 2 5.26 16.71 -9.00
C ILE A 2 5.74 16.51 -7.55
N ALA A 3 5.73 17.56 -6.73
CA ALA A 3 6.11 17.48 -5.32
C ALA A 3 5.25 16.47 -4.53
N SER A 4 3.94 16.40 -4.84
CA SER A 4 3.00 15.44 -4.25
C SER A 4 3.44 13.99 -4.55
N ILE A 5 3.79 13.69 -5.80
CA ILE A 5 4.26 12.34 -6.19
C ILE A 5 5.46 11.91 -5.35
N PHE A 6 6.46 12.79 -5.18
CA PHE A 6 7.63 12.49 -4.36
C PHE A 6 7.31 12.37 -2.88
N LEU A 7 6.43 13.24 -2.34
CA LEU A 7 6.00 13.18 -0.95
C LEU A 7 5.29 11.84 -0.64
N TYR A 8 4.30 11.48 -1.44
CA TYR A 8 3.56 10.23 -1.25
C TYR A 8 4.42 9.00 -1.52
N ALA A 9 5.36 9.06 -2.46
CA ALA A 9 6.36 8.00 -2.63
C ALA A 9 7.22 7.82 -1.36
N ALA A 10 7.67 8.92 -0.76
CA ALA A 10 8.44 8.89 0.48
C ALA A 10 7.61 8.31 1.64
N ILE A 11 6.38 8.79 1.84
CA ILE A 11 5.46 8.27 2.86
C ILE A 11 5.24 6.76 2.69
N GLY A 12 4.89 6.32 1.48
CA GLY A 12 4.62 4.92 1.19
C GLY A 12 5.82 4.02 1.47
N ILE A 13 7.01 4.41 1.03
CA ILE A 13 8.23 3.65 1.30
C ILE A 13 8.59 3.63 2.77
N THR A 14 8.46 4.75 3.48
CA THR A 14 8.73 4.79 4.93
C THR A 14 7.81 3.81 5.65
N VAL A 15 6.52 3.80 5.31
CA VAL A 15 5.55 2.86 5.89
C VAL A 15 5.89 1.41 5.53
N GLU A 16 6.28 1.12 4.28
CA GLU A 16 6.70 -0.25 3.89
C GLU A 16 7.94 -0.72 4.65
N ILE A 17 8.96 0.12 4.78
CA ILE A 17 10.19 -0.21 5.54
C ILE A 17 9.83 -0.52 6.99
N VAL A 18 9.04 0.36 7.65
CA VAL A 18 8.61 0.16 9.03
C VAL A 18 7.78 -1.12 9.17
N PHE A 19 6.83 -1.35 8.26
CA PHE A 19 5.99 -2.53 8.27
C PHE A 19 6.82 -3.82 8.12
N ASN A 20 7.76 -3.85 7.17
CA ASN A 20 8.63 -5.01 6.96
C ASN A 20 9.57 -5.26 8.15
N ALA A 21 10.09 -4.20 8.78
CA ALA A 21 10.88 -4.30 10.00
C ALA A 21 10.12 -5.00 11.13
N PHE A 22 8.89 -4.53 11.42
CA PHE A 22 8.05 -5.14 12.44
C PHE A 22 7.62 -6.56 12.07
N ARG A 23 7.27 -6.80 10.80
CA ARG A 23 6.91 -8.14 10.33
C ARG A 23 8.04 -9.14 10.56
N ILE A 24 9.29 -8.78 10.25
CA ILE A 24 10.46 -9.65 10.49
C ILE A 24 10.62 -9.92 11.98
N TYR A 25 10.58 -8.87 12.81
CA TYR A 25 10.72 -8.96 14.26
C TYR A 25 9.68 -9.91 14.87
N PHE A 26 8.41 -9.77 14.51
CA PHE A 26 7.33 -10.60 15.06
C PHE A 26 7.24 -11.99 14.43
N SER A 27 7.50 -12.12 13.12
CA SER A 27 7.24 -13.37 12.39
C SER A 27 8.40 -14.35 12.40
N LYS A 28 9.65 -13.87 12.42
CA LYS A 28 10.84 -14.75 12.38
C LYS A 28 11.43 -15.01 13.77
N ASN A 29 10.81 -14.46 14.82
CA ASN A 29 11.34 -14.43 16.18
C ASN A 29 12.80 -13.90 16.21
N ASP A 30 13.12 -13.06 15.22
CA ASP A 30 14.39 -12.39 15.12
C ASP A 30 14.33 -11.21 16.09
N ARG A 31 14.93 -11.41 17.27
CA ARG A 31 14.93 -10.42 18.35
C ARG A 31 15.95 -9.31 18.15
N ASP A 32 16.48 -9.16 16.93
CA ASP A 32 17.33 -8.03 16.58
C ASP A 32 16.54 -6.71 16.69
N LEU A 33 16.88 -5.94 17.71
CA LEU A 33 16.30 -4.62 17.97
C LEU A 33 16.73 -3.56 16.95
N SER A 34 17.62 -3.89 16.01
CA SER A 34 17.98 -3.00 14.92
C SER A 34 16.84 -2.75 13.91
N LEU A 35 15.78 -3.57 13.94
CA LEU A 35 14.53 -3.37 13.18
C LEU A 35 14.77 -2.98 11.71
N LYS A 36 15.59 -3.78 11.02
CA LYS A 36 15.94 -3.54 9.62
C LYS A 36 14.80 -3.93 8.69
N GLY A 37 14.13 -2.91 8.15
CA GLY A 37 13.19 -3.05 7.05
C GLY A 37 13.87 -2.83 5.71
N SER A 38 13.35 -3.48 4.67
CA SER A 38 13.75 -3.23 3.28
C SER A 38 12.51 -3.01 2.43
N ALA A 39 12.66 -2.25 1.34
CA ALA A 39 11.63 -2.02 0.34
C ALA A 39 12.28 -2.06 -1.05
N SER A 40 11.50 -2.46 -2.05
CA SER A 40 11.97 -2.47 -3.44
C SER A 40 12.04 -1.04 -3.99
N ILE A 41 13.04 -0.73 -4.80
CA ILE A 41 13.14 0.60 -5.46
C ILE A 41 11.93 0.88 -6.36
N TRP A 42 11.29 -0.16 -6.89
CA TRP A 42 10.09 -0.05 -7.71
C TRP A 42 8.88 0.46 -6.91
N MET A 43 8.94 0.44 -5.58
CA MET A 43 7.90 1.02 -4.73
C MET A 43 7.86 2.54 -4.80
N LEU A 44 8.94 3.21 -5.22
CA LEU A 44 8.95 4.66 -5.43
C LEU A 44 7.87 5.10 -6.42
N PRO A 45 7.90 4.63 -7.70
CA PRO A 45 6.85 5.01 -8.64
C PRO A 45 5.49 4.42 -8.25
N ILE A 46 5.43 3.21 -7.70
CA ILE A 46 4.14 2.59 -7.32
C ILE A 46 3.43 3.40 -6.25
N TYR A 47 4.11 3.78 -5.15
CA TYR A 47 3.51 4.62 -4.12
C TYR A 47 3.29 6.05 -4.60
N GLY A 48 4.24 6.63 -5.35
CA GLY A 48 4.13 7.97 -5.87
C GLY A 48 2.87 8.18 -6.72
N PHE A 49 2.65 7.32 -7.72
CA PHE A 49 1.48 7.41 -8.59
C PHE A 49 0.23 6.78 -8.00
N GLY A 50 0.36 5.66 -7.27
CA GLY A 50 -0.77 4.94 -6.68
C GLY A 50 -1.45 5.74 -5.58
N LEU A 51 -0.68 6.37 -4.68
CA LEU A 51 -1.24 7.15 -3.58
C LEU A 51 -1.69 8.55 -3.99
N THR A 52 -1.23 9.07 -5.14
CA THR A 52 -1.76 10.32 -5.72
C THR A 52 -2.98 10.01 -6.59
N TYR A 53 -2.73 9.67 -7.86
CA TYR A 53 -3.77 9.48 -8.87
C TYR A 53 -4.62 8.23 -8.64
N GLY A 54 -4.03 7.13 -8.16
CA GLY A 54 -4.76 5.90 -7.89
C GLY A 54 -5.82 6.08 -6.80
N LEU A 55 -5.46 6.72 -5.69
CA LEU A 55 -6.41 7.04 -4.63
C LEU A 55 -7.44 8.09 -5.06
N ASP A 56 -7.08 9.08 -5.87
CA ASP A 56 -8.05 10.04 -6.42
C ASP A 56 -9.10 9.33 -7.28
N PHE A 57 -8.67 8.38 -8.11
CA PHE A 57 -9.56 7.55 -8.91
C PHE A 57 -10.50 6.72 -8.04
N ILE A 58 -9.99 6.07 -6.98
CA ILE A 58 -10.81 5.29 -6.04
C ILE A 58 -11.80 6.20 -5.31
N PHE A 59 -11.36 7.38 -4.86
CA PHE A 59 -12.22 8.34 -4.18
C PHE A 59 -13.34 8.81 -5.09
N TYR A 60 -13.04 9.21 -6.32
CA TYR A 60 -14.05 9.67 -7.28
C TYR A 60 -15.05 8.56 -7.63
N THR A 61 -14.58 7.34 -7.90
CA THR A 61 -15.45 6.22 -8.26
C THR A 61 -16.34 5.75 -7.12
N MET A 62 -15.84 5.72 -5.88
CA MET A 62 -16.57 5.20 -4.72
C MET A 62 -17.40 6.26 -3.98
N SER A 63 -17.10 7.56 -4.14
CA SER A 63 -17.86 8.66 -3.51
C SER A 63 -19.28 8.81 -4.06
N LEU A 64 -19.55 8.28 -5.24
CA LEU A 64 -20.87 8.31 -5.89
C LEU A 64 -21.82 7.20 -5.38
N ILE A 65 -21.34 6.30 -4.52
CA ILE A 65 -22.09 5.16 -4.01
C ILE A 65 -22.65 5.46 -2.60
N SER A 66 -23.91 5.13 -2.35
CA SER A 66 -24.53 5.26 -1.01
C SER A 66 -23.78 4.41 0.03
N GLY A 67 -23.41 4.99 1.18
CA GLY A 67 -22.51 4.36 2.17
C GLY A 67 -21.01 4.50 1.82
N GLY A 68 -20.67 5.45 0.95
CA GLY A 68 -19.41 5.55 0.22
C GLY A 68 -18.12 5.49 1.04
N SER A 69 -18.08 5.96 2.30
CA SER A 69 -16.84 5.93 3.09
C SER A 69 -16.43 4.51 3.51
N LEU A 70 -17.35 3.72 4.08
CA LEU A 70 -17.04 2.36 4.54
C LEU A 70 -16.73 1.44 3.35
N LEU A 71 -17.54 1.51 2.31
CA LEU A 71 -17.33 0.75 1.07
C LEU A 71 -16.00 1.10 0.43
N ARG A 72 -15.63 2.38 0.38
CA ARG A 72 -14.34 2.84 -0.13
C ARG A 72 -13.18 2.27 0.69
N TRP A 73 -13.26 2.31 2.01
CA TRP A 73 -12.20 1.77 2.87
C TRP A 73 -12.00 0.26 2.68
N VAL A 74 -13.10 -0.50 2.68
CA VAL A 74 -13.10 -1.94 2.40
C VAL A 74 -12.62 -2.24 0.97
N SER A 75 -12.77 -1.29 0.04
CA SER A 75 -12.30 -1.46 -1.35
C SER A 75 -10.78 -1.38 -1.51
N TYR A 76 -10.06 -0.66 -0.65
CA TYR A 76 -8.62 -0.38 -0.87
C TYR A 76 -7.75 -1.62 -1.10
N PRO A 77 -7.85 -2.69 -0.29
CA PRO A 77 -7.02 -3.87 -0.52
C PRO A 77 -7.33 -4.55 -1.86
N PHE A 78 -8.57 -4.48 -2.33
CA PHE A 78 -8.95 -5.06 -3.63
C PHE A 78 -8.30 -4.31 -4.80
N TRP A 79 -8.18 -2.99 -4.71
CA TRP A 79 -7.46 -2.20 -5.72
C TRP A 79 -5.96 -2.52 -5.74
N VAL A 80 -5.34 -2.70 -4.57
CA VAL A 80 -3.95 -3.15 -4.47
C VAL A 80 -3.79 -4.53 -5.10
N TRP A 81 -4.63 -5.50 -4.73
CA TRP A 81 -4.61 -6.84 -5.32
C TRP A 81 -4.85 -6.82 -6.83
N ALA A 82 -5.74 -5.96 -7.33
CA ALA A 82 -5.95 -5.80 -8.76
C ALA A 82 -4.66 -5.35 -9.47
N ALA A 83 -3.95 -4.35 -8.92
CA ALA A 83 -2.66 -3.91 -9.46
C ALA A 83 -1.61 -5.03 -9.41
N GLU A 84 -1.54 -5.78 -8.31
CA GLU A 84 -0.63 -6.94 -8.17
C GLU A 84 -0.92 -8.04 -9.21
N LEU A 85 -2.19 -8.31 -9.50
CA LEU A 85 -2.59 -9.31 -10.50
C LEU A 85 -2.33 -8.83 -11.92
N ILE A 86 -2.72 -7.59 -12.24
CA ILE A 86 -2.55 -7.00 -13.58
C ILE A 86 -1.07 -6.94 -13.94
N ILE A 87 -0.21 -6.58 -12.99
CA ILE A 87 1.23 -6.50 -13.23
C ILE A 87 1.87 -7.89 -13.11
N GLY A 88 1.51 -8.65 -12.09
CA GLY A 88 2.24 -9.87 -11.74
C GLY A 88 1.91 -11.10 -12.57
N LEU A 89 0.66 -11.25 -13.03
CA LEU A 89 0.28 -12.40 -13.87
C LEU A 89 0.96 -12.37 -15.25
N PRO A 90 0.94 -11.27 -16.01
CA PRO A 90 1.55 -11.24 -17.35
C PRO A 90 3.08 -11.27 -17.28
N THR A 91 3.68 -10.56 -16.32
CA THR A 91 5.14 -10.42 -16.24
C THR A 91 5.81 -11.59 -15.52
N LYS A 92 5.05 -12.44 -14.82
CA LYS A 92 5.53 -13.45 -13.87
C LYS A 92 6.46 -12.85 -12.80
N ARG A 93 6.37 -11.54 -12.54
CA ARG A 93 7.08 -10.84 -11.47
C ARG A 93 6.12 -10.58 -10.33
N LYS A 94 6.65 -10.43 -9.13
CA LYS A 94 5.86 -10.10 -7.94
C LYS A 94 6.23 -8.69 -7.52
N LEU A 95 5.23 -7.84 -7.31
CA LEU A 95 5.46 -6.50 -6.73
C LEU A 95 5.93 -6.67 -5.29
N TRP A 96 5.15 -7.41 -4.51
CA TRP A 96 5.51 -7.92 -3.19
C TRP A 96 5.56 -9.45 -3.23
N ASP A 97 6.57 -10.06 -2.59
CA ASP A 97 6.65 -11.51 -2.49
C ASP A 97 6.00 -11.98 -1.18
N TYR A 98 4.90 -12.71 -1.31
CA TYR A 98 4.12 -13.26 -0.19
C TYR A 98 4.26 -14.79 -0.07
N SER A 99 5.24 -15.40 -0.73
CA SER A 99 5.41 -16.87 -0.75
C SER A 99 5.65 -17.47 0.64
N ASP A 100 6.17 -16.67 1.57
CA ASP A 100 6.44 -17.06 2.95
C ASP A 100 5.21 -16.95 3.88
N ILE A 101 4.08 -16.45 3.36
CA ILE A 101 2.85 -16.25 4.15
C ILE A 101 1.88 -17.42 3.95
N LYS A 102 1.30 -17.95 5.04
CA LYS A 102 0.39 -19.10 4.98
C LYS A 102 -0.86 -18.89 4.11
N TYR A 103 -1.54 -17.75 4.22
CA TYR A 103 -2.75 -17.44 3.44
C TYR A 103 -2.42 -16.48 2.29
N ASN A 104 -1.67 -16.99 1.32
CA ASN A 104 -1.35 -16.30 0.08
C ASN A 104 -2.04 -16.97 -1.12
N TRP A 105 -2.17 -16.22 -2.22
CA TRP A 105 -2.53 -16.79 -3.52
C TRP A 105 -1.33 -16.67 -4.48
N LYS A 106 -0.73 -17.81 -4.84
CA LYS A 106 0.45 -17.94 -5.73
C LYS A 106 1.66 -17.07 -5.32
N GLY A 107 1.72 -16.67 -4.05
CA GLY A 107 2.70 -15.73 -3.52
C GLY A 107 2.57 -14.30 -4.06
N VAL A 108 1.50 -13.99 -4.82
CA VAL A 108 1.25 -12.68 -5.44
C VAL A 108 0.33 -11.82 -4.57
N ILE A 109 -0.70 -12.42 -3.96
CA ILE A 109 -1.62 -11.74 -3.05
C ILE A 109 -1.49 -12.34 -1.65
N SER A 110 -1.56 -11.51 -0.62
CA SER A 110 -1.71 -11.95 0.78
C SER A 110 -3.06 -11.52 1.37
N PHE A 111 -3.86 -12.50 1.78
CA PHE A 111 -5.12 -12.25 2.47
C PHE A 111 -4.90 -11.73 3.90
N GLN A 112 -3.77 -12.09 4.53
CA GLN A 112 -3.43 -11.61 5.88
C GLN A 112 -3.10 -10.11 5.91
N HIS A 113 -2.65 -9.55 4.78
CA HIS A 113 -2.33 -8.13 4.67
C HIS A 113 -3.54 -7.26 4.36
N TYR A 114 -4.72 -7.86 4.14
CA TYR A 114 -5.96 -7.13 3.91
C TYR A 114 -6.22 -6.00 4.94
N PRO A 115 -6.22 -6.26 6.26
CA PRO A 115 -6.41 -5.20 7.25
C PRO A 115 -5.32 -4.13 7.20
N ALA A 116 -4.07 -4.50 6.93
CA ALA A 116 -2.97 -3.55 6.81
C ALA A 116 -3.17 -2.60 5.63
N TRP A 117 -3.54 -3.12 4.46
CA TRP A 117 -3.84 -2.31 3.28
C TRP A 117 -5.05 -1.41 3.46
N MET A 118 -6.09 -1.90 4.14
CA MET A 118 -7.28 -1.10 4.46
C MET A 118 -6.93 0.06 5.38
N LEU A 119 -6.22 -0.21 6.50
CA LEU A 119 -5.79 0.82 7.44
C LEU A 119 -4.84 1.83 6.81
N PHE A 120 -3.93 1.36 5.95
CA PHE A 120 -3.03 2.23 5.22
C PHE A 120 -3.78 3.20 4.30
N GLY A 121 -4.76 2.71 3.53
CA GLY A 121 -5.60 3.57 2.69
C GLY A 121 -6.37 4.62 3.50
N ILE A 122 -6.96 4.23 4.63
CA ILE A 122 -7.64 5.15 5.56
C ILE A 122 -6.67 6.22 6.09
N ALA A 123 -5.46 5.81 6.50
CA ALA A 123 -4.46 6.73 7.01
C ALA A 123 -4.05 7.77 5.96
N ILE A 124 -3.80 7.35 4.71
CA ILE A 124 -3.47 8.26 3.63
C ILE A 124 -4.62 9.22 3.31
N GLU A 125 -5.86 8.72 3.27
CA GLU A 125 -7.04 9.57 3.06
C GLU A 125 -7.19 10.62 4.18
N THR A 126 -6.90 10.24 5.43
CA THR A 126 -6.96 11.14 6.58
C THR A 126 -5.85 12.19 6.57
N LEU A 127 -4.65 11.82 6.10
CA LEU A 127 -3.49 12.73 6.02
C LEU A 127 -3.59 13.73 4.86
N ARG A 128 -4.31 13.36 3.79
CA ARG A 128 -4.36 14.09 2.53
C ARG A 128 -4.72 15.58 2.64
N PRO A 129 -5.74 16.01 3.42
CA PRO A 129 -6.06 17.44 3.55
C PRO A 129 -4.91 18.28 4.10
N TYR A 130 -4.07 17.69 4.96
CA TYR A 130 -2.91 18.37 5.56
C TYR A 130 -1.73 18.43 4.59
N THR A 131 -1.46 17.34 3.87
CA THR A 131 -0.36 17.28 2.91
C THR A 131 -0.62 18.16 1.70
N ASP A 132 -1.85 18.18 1.21
CA ASP A 132 -2.21 18.98 0.03
C ASP A 132 -2.21 20.48 0.39
N GLY A 133 -2.57 20.85 1.63
CA GLY A 133 -2.47 22.23 2.13
C GLY A 133 -1.03 22.75 2.29
N ILE A 134 -0.02 21.88 2.38
CA ILE A 134 1.40 22.25 2.44
C ILE A 134 2.01 22.40 1.03
N LEU A 135 1.39 21.77 0.02
CA LEU A 135 1.90 21.69 -1.35
C LEU A 135 1.24 22.67 -2.33
N LEU A 136 0.34 23.54 -1.84
CA LEU A 136 -0.29 24.66 -2.53
C LEU A 136 0.45 25.97 -2.23
#